data_AF-A0AA42HZR8-F1
#
_entry.id   AF-A0AA42HZR8-F1
#
_cell.length_a   1.000
_cell.length_b   1.000
_cell.length_c   1.000
_cell.angle_alpha   90.00
_cell.angle_beta   90.00
_cell.angle_gamma   90.00
#
_symmetry.space_group_name_H-M   'P 1'
#
loop_
_entity.id
_entity.type
_entity.pdbx_description
1 polymer ?
#
loop_
_entity_poly.entity_id
_entity_poly.type
_entity_poly.pdbx_seq_one_letter_code
_entity_poly.pdbx_strand_id
1 'polypeptide(L)'
;MLAGLSPLAATAAEVHLSPNSNGGSGAMPSGYGTLYFNLKEGDWAEEITLPANPRSGDEVLLTSESNRMARLDTSGTSFKDLVYLPVGRGTSLWLFWDPSVNSWLVLGGHSAQFVQPQWGMPELSIPPSGAPVTQVHDSGWKFTAINLPDAAPQGAQLAVTSRQSNDILVRSGSSVMVCAAAQACAYVFDFPTGQWHPRSGVVEISASQVDLPAPTNRWTTVMVGSPADDLQTPGMLRLPASGVDGDVYQVKNPSGDHFAYILADNTDLGEVVPVSSGVNTFYFDAGRRIWMHQPR
;
A
#
# COMPACT_ATOMS: atom_id res chain seq x y z
N MET A 1 15.04 -36.10 -44.02
CA MET A 1 14.01 -35.04 -44.04
C MET A 1 13.67 -34.75 -42.58
N LEU A 2 14.26 -33.71 -41.99
CA LEU A 2 14.02 -33.34 -40.58
C LEU A 2 12.65 -32.67 -40.48
N ALA A 3 11.74 -33.25 -39.70
CA ALA A 3 10.48 -32.62 -39.32
C ALA A 3 10.76 -31.57 -38.24
N GLY A 4 10.65 -30.29 -38.59
CA GLY A 4 10.66 -29.20 -37.63
C GLY A 4 9.33 -29.13 -36.91
N LEU A 5 9.31 -29.53 -35.63
CA LEU A 5 8.22 -29.23 -34.72
C LEU A 5 8.32 -27.74 -34.36
N SER A 6 7.52 -26.90 -35.01
CA SER A 6 7.28 -25.53 -34.56
C SER A 6 6.49 -25.59 -33.24
N PRO A 7 6.94 -24.93 -32.16
CA PRO A 7 6.12 -24.83 -30.96
C PRO A 7 4.86 -24.01 -31.28
N LEU A 8 3.70 -24.60 -30.97
CA LEU A 8 2.43 -23.87 -30.90
C LEU A 8 2.60 -22.75 -29.87
N ALA A 9 2.55 -21.49 -30.30
CA ALA A 9 2.40 -20.37 -29.38
C ALA A 9 1.04 -20.55 -28.68
N ALA A 10 1.07 -20.89 -27.39
CA ALA A 10 -0.13 -20.84 -26.57
C ALA A 10 -0.57 -19.36 -26.54
N THR A 11 -1.74 -19.07 -27.11
CA THR A 11 -2.38 -17.76 -26.97
C THR A 11 -2.63 -17.54 -25.48
N ALA A 12 -2.01 -16.53 -24.90
CA ALA A 12 -2.20 -16.20 -23.49
C ALA A 12 -3.69 -15.87 -23.27
N ALA A 13 -4.35 -16.55 -22.35
CA ALA A 13 -5.79 -16.41 -22.15
C ALA A 13 -6.11 -15.04 -21.52
N GLU A 14 -7.05 -14.32 -22.09
CA GLU A 14 -7.62 -13.08 -21.54
C GLU A 14 -8.89 -13.39 -20.75
N VAL A 15 -9.10 -12.72 -19.61
CA VAL A 15 -10.35 -12.81 -18.87
C VAL A 15 -10.75 -11.49 -18.22
N HIS A 16 -12.05 -11.28 -18.07
CA HIS A 16 -12.66 -10.15 -17.37
C HIS A 16 -13.40 -10.67 -16.15
N LEU A 17 -12.99 -10.22 -14.97
CA LEU A 17 -13.55 -10.61 -13.68
C LEU A 17 -13.89 -9.39 -12.82
N SER A 18 -14.66 -9.69 -11.80
CA SER A 18 -15.07 -8.83 -10.71
C SER A 18 -15.22 -9.70 -9.47
N PRO A 19 -15.31 -9.13 -8.26
CA PRO A 19 -15.56 -9.93 -7.06
C PRO A 19 -16.72 -10.93 -7.20
N ASN A 20 -17.89 -10.52 -7.68
CA ASN A 20 -19.06 -11.40 -7.84
C ASN A 20 -18.85 -12.52 -8.86
N SER A 21 -18.20 -12.22 -10.00
CA SER A 21 -17.86 -13.25 -10.99
C SER A 21 -16.68 -14.14 -10.56
N ASN A 22 -15.97 -13.73 -9.51
CA ASN A 22 -14.90 -14.47 -8.85
C ASN A 22 -15.36 -15.08 -7.50
N GLY A 23 -16.62 -15.50 -7.40
CA GLY A 23 -17.16 -16.17 -6.22
C GLY A 23 -17.31 -15.28 -4.99
N GLY A 24 -17.46 -13.96 -5.18
CA GLY A 24 -17.49 -12.95 -4.12
C GLY A 24 -16.11 -12.54 -3.59
N SER A 25 -15.02 -12.95 -4.24
CA SER A 25 -13.66 -12.78 -3.74
C SER A 25 -12.87 -11.70 -4.48
N GLY A 26 -12.12 -10.89 -3.73
CA GLY A 26 -11.11 -9.97 -4.25
C GLY A 26 -9.77 -10.64 -4.59
N ALA A 27 -9.61 -11.93 -4.31
CA ALA A 27 -8.39 -12.67 -4.63
C ALA A 27 -8.35 -13.07 -6.11
N MET A 28 -7.52 -12.37 -6.88
CA MET A 28 -7.44 -12.57 -8.33
C MET A 28 -6.88 -13.95 -8.69
N PRO A 29 -7.51 -14.71 -9.59
CA PRO A 29 -7.04 -16.04 -9.97
C PRO A 29 -5.81 -15.98 -10.89
N SER A 30 -4.95 -16.99 -10.80
CA SER A 30 -3.85 -17.22 -11.76
C SER A 30 -4.32 -18.02 -12.97
N GLY A 31 -3.51 -18.07 -14.02
CA GLY A 31 -3.76 -18.89 -15.22
C GLY A 31 -4.17 -18.12 -16.48
N TYR A 32 -4.19 -16.79 -16.39
CA TYR A 32 -4.50 -15.88 -17.49
C TYR A 32 -3.27 -15.05 -17.85
N GLY A 33 -3.06 -14.83 -19.14
CA GLY A 33 -2.02 -13.91 -19.61
C GLY A 33 -2.39 -12.46 -19.36
N THR A 34 -3.68 -12.13 -19.45
CA THR A 34 -4.19 -10.80 -19.13
C THR A 34 -5.50 -10.94 -18.34
N LEU A 35 -5.52 -10.35 -17.16
CA LEU A 35 -6.68 -10.31 -16.29
C LEU A 35 -7.17 -8.87 -16.14
N TYR A 36 -8.42 -8.61 -16.53
CA TYR A 36 -9.12 -7.37 -16.22
C TYR A 36 -9.96 -7.59 -14.97
N PHE A 37 -9.69 -6.85 -13.89
CA PHE A 37 -10.40 -6.98 -12.62
C PHE A 37 -11.06 -5.65 -12.24
N ASN A 38 -12.39 -5.61 -12.24
CA ASN A 38 -13.15 -4.37 -12.01
C ASN A 38 -13.99 -4.42 -10.72
N LEU A 39 -13.91 -3.35 -9.94
CA LEU A 39 -14.74 -3.12 -8.76
C LEU A 39 -15.82 -2.07 -9.08
N LYS A 40 -17.04 -2.29 -8.60
CA LYS A 40 -18.15 -1.33 -8.71
C LYS A 40 -19.11 -1.48 -7.54
N GLU A 41 -20.08 -0.57 -7.46
CA GLU A 41 -21.13 -0.67 -6.44
C GLU A 41 -21.90 -1.99 -6.57
N GLY A 42 -22.06 -2.70 -5.44
CA GLY A 42 -22.69 -4.02 -5.38
C GLY A 42 -21.84 -5.18 -5.92
N ASP A 43 -20.62 -4.92 -6.39
CA ASP A 43 -19.66 -5.91 -6.90
C ASP A 43 -18.25 -5.47 -6.51
N TRP A 44 -17.95 -5.66 -5.22
CA TRP A 44 -16.82 -5.06 -4.53
C TRP A 44 -16.30 -6.02 -3.47
N ALA A 45 -14.99 -6.00 -3.25
CA ALA A 45 -14.33 -6.68 -2.15
C ALA A 45 -13.39 -5.70 -1.45
N GLU A 46 -13.30 -5.79 -0.13
CA GLU A 46 -12.49 -4.88 0.68
C GLU A 46 -11.00 -5.06 0.45
N GLU A 47 -10.58 -6.32 0.37
CA GLU A 47 -9.20 -6.73 0.20
C GLU A 47 -9.05 -7.37 -1.18
N ILE A 48 -8.11 -6.84 -1.95
CA ILE A 48 -7.78 -7.30 -3.29
C ILE A 48 -6.36 -7.87 -3.24
N THR A 49 -6.16 -9.07 -3.79
CA THR A 49 -4.83 -9.66 -3.91
C THR A 49 -4.54 -10.00 -5.37
N LEU A 50 -3.30 -9.78 -5.79
CA LEU A 50 -2.84 -10.15 -7.13
C LEU A 50 -2.72 -11.67 -7.26
N PRO A 51 -2.72 -12.21 -8.49
CA PRO A 51 -2.54 -13.64 -8.70
C PRO A 51 -1.29 -14.17 -8.01
N ALA A 52 -1.45 -15.24 -7.22
CA ALA A 52 -0.38 -15.79 -6.38
C ALA A 52 0.63 -16.67 -7.16
N ASN A 53 0.26 -17.17 -8.34
CA ASN A 53 1.11 -18.03 -9.17
C ASN A 53 1.20 -17.51 -10.62
N PRO A 54 1.73 -16.29 -10.83
CA PRO A 54 1.84 -15.71 -12.17
C PRO A 54 2.94 -16.38 -13.00
N ARG A 55 2.76 -16.36 -14.32
CA ARG A 55 3.79 -16.68 -15.31
C ARG A 55 4.46 -15.40 -15.79
N SER A 56 5.64 -15.56 -16.38
CA SER A 56 6.40 -14.43 -16.91
C SER A 56 5.57 -13.60 -17.89
N GLY A 57 5.41 -12.31 -17.61
CA GLY A 57 4.66 -11.39 -18.45
C GLY A 57 3.15 -11.48 -18.30
N ASP A 58 2.61 -12.22 -17.32
CA ASP A 58 1.19 -12.12 -16.99
C ASP A 58 0.86 -10.69 -16.56
N GLU A 59 -0.32 -10.21 -16.96
CA GLU A 59 -0.76 -8.83 -16.75
C GLU A 59 -2.07 -8.77 -15.97
N VAL A 60 -2.23 -7.70 -15.19
CA VAL A 60 -3.45 -7.37 -14.46
C VAL A 60 -3.79 -5.90 -14.70
N LEU A 61 -4.98 -5.62 -15.20
CA LEU A 61 -5.58 -4.28 -15.16
C LEU A 61 -6.63 -4.24 -14.05
N LEU A 62 -6.33 -3.52 -12.98
CA LEU A 62 -7.26 -3.25 -11.87
C LEU A 62 -7.96 -1.91 -12.08
N THR A 63 -9.29 -1.95 -12.16
CA THR A 63 -10.12 -0.74 -12.25
C THR A 63 -11.15 -0.68 -11.13
N SER A 64 -11.57 0.53 -10.76
CA SER A 64 -12.64 0.70 -9.79
C SER A 64 -13.52 1.91 -10.09
N GLU A 65 -14.83 1.69 -10.08
CA GLU A 65 -15.86 2.73 -10.14
C GLU A 65 -16.56 2.93 -8.78
N SER A 66 -16.18 2.13 -7.78
CA SER A 66 -16.76 2.11 -6.44
C SER A 66 -16.33 3.33 -5.62
N ASN A 67 -17.27 3.98 -4.95
CA ASN A 67 -16.99 5.03 -3.96
C ASN A 67 -16.48 4.44 -2.64
N ARG A 68 -16.68 3.14 -2.40
CA ARG A 68 -16.08 2.42 -1.27
C ARG A 68 -14.62 2.11 -1.58
N MET A 69 -13.73 2.54 -0.69
CA MET A 69 -12.30 2.30 -0.79
C MET A 69 -11.98 0.83 -0.50
N ALA A 70 -11.39 0.12 -1.47
CA ALA A 70 -10.76 -1.17 -1.28
C ALA A 70 -9.24 -1.01 -1.07
N ARG A 71 -8.58 -2.10 -0.68
CA ARG A 71 -7.14 -2.17 -0.43
C ARG A 71 -6.52 -3.27 -1.27
N LEU A 72 -5.60 -2.89 -2.16
CA LEU A 72 -4.77 -3.86 -2.87
C LEU A 72 -3.58 -4.24 -1.98
N ASP A 73 -3.45 -5.51 -1.64
CA ASP A 73 -2.26 -6.05 -0.97
C ASP A 73 -1.01 -5.82 -1.82
N THR A 74 0.06 -5.31 -1.21
CA THR A 74 1.28 -4.96 -1.92
C THR A 74 2.42 -5.95 -1.74
N SER A 75 2.21 -7.08 -1.04
CA SER A 75 3.28 -8.02 -0.67
C SER A 75 4.06 -8.56 -1.87
N GLY A 76 3.38 -8.77 -3.00
CA GLY A 76 3.95 -9.21 -4.27
C GLY A 76 4.37 -8.09 -5.22
N THR A 77 4.49 -6.84 -4.76
CA THR A 77 4.74 -5.66 -5.60
C THR A 77 5.98 -4.88 -5.14
N SER A 78 6.39 -3.90 -5.96
CA SER A 78 7.37 -2.87 -5.59
C SER A 78 6.98 -2.03 -4.37
N PHE A 79 5.71 -2.05 -3.96
CA PHE A 79 5.15 -1.24 -2.88
C PHE A 79 4.96 -2.02 -1.57
N LYS A 80 5.61 -3.18 -1.40
CA LYS A 80 5.44 -4.05 -0.22
C LYS A 80 5.57 -3.33 1.14
N ASP A 81 6.42 -2.30 1.21
CA ASP A 81 6.64 -1.51 2.42
C ASP A 81 5.47 -0.57 2.74
N LEU A 82 4.52 -0.40 1.82
CA LEU A 82 3.27 0.31 2.06
C LEU A 82 2.13 -0.59 2.54
N VAL A 83 2.30 -1.91 2.59
CA VAL A 83 1.29 -2.92 2.97
C VAL A 83 0.08 -2.98 2.01
N TYR A 84 -0.44 -1.85 1.58
CA TYR A 84 -1.56 -1.73 0.67
C TYR A 84 -1.47 -0.48 -0.23
N LEU A 85 -2.10 -0.54 -1.40
CA LEU A 85 -2.48 0.63 -2.20
C LEU A 85 -4.00 0.87 -2.08
N PRO A 86 -4.47 2.11 -1.94
CA PRO A 86 -5.90 2.43 -1.95
C PRO A 86 -6.49 2.24 -3.35
N VAL A 87 -7.65 1.59 -3.42
CA VAL A 87 -8.40 1.32 -4.66
C VAL A 87 -9.79 1.93 -4.51
N GLY A 88 -9.92 3.17 -4.98
CA GLY A 88 -11.15 3.93 -4.93
C GLY A 88 -11.70 4.23 -6.33
N ARG A 89 -12.74 5.05 -6.39
CA ARG A 89 -13.34 5.44 -7.66
C ARG A 89 -12.31 6.11 -8.57
N GLY A 90 -12.25 5.65 -9.82
CA GLY A 90 -11.32 6.16 -10.83
C GLY A 90 -9.95 5.48 -10.81
N THR A 91 -9.71 4.51 -9.92
CA THR A 91 -8.48 3.70 -9.98
C THR A 91 -8.38 2.98 -11.33
N SER A 92 -7.21 3.08 -11.96
CA SER A 92 -6.80 2.37 -13.17
C SER A 92 -5.31 2.07 -13.06
N LEU A 93 -4.98 0.87 -12.60
CA LEU A 93 -3.63 0.40 -12.34
C LEU A 93 -3.34 -0.85 -13.15
N TRP A 94 -2.39 -0.76 -14.07
CA TRP A 94 -1.95 -1.89 -14.90
C TRP A 94 -0.61 -2.38 -14.40
N LEU A 95 -0.54 -3.66 -14.03
CA LEU A 95 0.64 -4.35 -13.54
C LEU A 95 1.02 -5.50 -14.45
N PHE A 96 2.30 -5.86 -14.48
CA PHE A 96 2.78 -7.09 -15.11
C PHE A 96 3.75 -7.83 -14.19
N TRP A 97 3.80 -9.15 -14.30
CA TRP A 97 4.71 -9.97 -13.52
C TRP A 97 6.08 -10.09 -14.18
N ASP A 98 7.13 -9.69 -13.46
CA ASP A 98 8.51 -9.90 -13.85
C ASP A 98 9.19 -10.94 -12.92
N PRO A 99 9.46 -12.17 -13.40
CA PRO A 99 10.13 -13.19 -12.59
C PRO A 99 11.58 -12.85 -12.27
N SER A 100 12.23 -11.93 -13.00
CA SER A 100 13.62 -11.52 -12.74
C SER A 100 13.78 -10.72 -11.44
N VAL A 101 12.70 -10.09 -10.98
CA VAL A 101 12.61 -9.37 -9.72
C VAL A 101 11.56 -9.95 -8.77
N ASN A 102 10.88 -11.02 -9.19
CA ASN A 102 9.85 -11.73 -8.43
C ASN A 102 8.79 -10.76 -7.86
N SER A 103 8.29 -9.87 -8.73
CA SER A 103 7.39 -8.80 -8.34
C SER A 103 6.46 -8.41 -9.48
N TRP A 104 5.25 -7.97 -9.13
CA TRP A 104 4.36 -7.23 -10.00
C TRP A 104 4.84 -5.79 -10.10
N LEU A 105 5.15 -5.36 -11.33
CA LEU A 105 5.63 -4.02 -11.65
C LEU A 105 4.54 -3.23 -12.39
N VAL A 106 4.54 -1.92 -12.20
CA VAL A 106 3.69 -1.00 -12.97
C VAL A 106 4.02 -1.11 -14.46
N LEU A 107 3.02 -1.47 -15.25
CA LEU A 107 3.02 -1.35 -16.71
C LEU A 107 2.45 0.02 -17.14
N GLY A 108 1.42 0.51 -16.43
CA GLY A 108 0.76 1.78 -16.74
C GLY A 108 -0.61 1.93 -16.07
N GLY A 109 -1.55 2.55 -16.79
CA GLY A 109 -2.86 2.94 -16.27
C GLY A 109 -2.90 4.41 -15.83
N HIS A 110 -4.10 4.99 -15.76
CA HIS A 110 -4.24 6.42 -15.45
C HIS A 110 -3.84 6.77 -14.01
N SER A 111 -3.81 5.77 -13.12
CA SER A 111 -3.43 5.97 -11.72
C SER A 111 -1.94 5.76 -11.45
N ALA A 112 -1.14 5.45 -12.46
CA ALA A 112 0.25 5.06 -12.25
C ALA A 112 1.23 5.85 -13.10
N GLN A 113 2.39 6.14 -12.52
CA GLN A 113 3.57 6.68 -13.18
C GLN A 113 4.73 5.72 -12.99
N PHE A 114 5.34 5.29 -14.09
CA PHE A 114 6.56 4.50 -14.07
C PHE A 114 7.75 5.38 -14.44
N VAL A 115 8.80 5.33 -13.62
CA VAL A 115 9.98 6.18 -13.75
C VAL A 115 11.24 5.32 -13.73
N GLN A 116 12.13 5.60 -14.67
CA GLN A 116 13.44 4.96 -14.76
C GLN A 116 14.56 6.00 -14.76
N PRO A 117 15.71 5.71 -14.15
CA PRO A 117 16.92 6.50 -14.34
C PRO A 117 17.36 6.49 -15.81
N GLN A 118 18.03 7.56 -16.22
CA GLN A 118 18.65 7.68 -17.53
C GLN A 118 20.11 7.23 -17.47
N TRP A 119 20.61 6.64 -18.56
CA TRP A 119 22.00 6.21 -18.62
C TRP A 119 22.97 7.38 -18.40
N GLY A 120 23.95 7.17 -17.53
CA GLY A 120 25.01 8.16 -17.23
C GLY A 120 24.56 9.30 -16.33
N MET A 121 23.30 9.35 -15.90
CA MET A 121 22.79 10.38 -14.99
C MET A 121 22.92 9.91 -13.53
N PRO A 122 23.66 10.63 -12.67
CA PRO A 122 23.82 10.24 -11.27
C PRO A 122 22.59 10.55 -10.42
N GLU A 123 21.71 11.45 -10.89
CA GLU A 123 20.51 11.86 -10.18
C GLU A 123 19.27 11.67 -11.04
N LEU A 124 18.17 11.24 -10.42
CA LEU A 124 16.86 11.09 -11.02
C LEU A 124 15.88 12.10 -10.42
N SER A 125 15.36 13.01 -11.23
CA SER A 125 14.24 13.87 -10.82
C SER A 125 12.93 13.27 -11.31
N ILE A 126 12.03 12.97 -10.38
CA ILE A 126 10.70 12.45 -10.72
C ILE A 126 9.83 13.63 -11.15
N PRO A 127 9.25 13.60 -12.37
CA PRO A 127 8.38 14.68 -12.80
C PRO A 127 7.06 14.64 -12.01
N PRO A 128 6.49 15.81 -11.64
CA PRO A 128 5.16 15.90 -11.04
C PRO A 128 4.10 15.22 -11.92
N SER A 129 3.14 14.58 -11.27
CA SER A 129 2.06 13.85 -11.95
C SER A 129 0.78 13.91 -11.13
N GLY A 130 -0.36 13.78 -11.82
CA GLY A 130 -1.66 13.55 -11.17
C GLY A 130 -1.90 12.09 -10.77
N ALA A 131 -0.95 11.18 -11.05
CA ALA A 131 -1.05 9.79 -10.68
C ALA A 131 -0.82 9.61 -9.16
N PRO A 132 -1.71 8.90 -8.44
CA PRO A 132 -1.53 8.60 -7.03
C PRO A 132 -0.46 7.52 -6.76
N VAL A 133 -0.02 6.76 -7.77
CA VAL A 133 0.98 5.71 -7.61
C VAL A 133 2.18 5.98 -8.51
N THR A 134 3.37 6.04 -7.93
CA THR A 134 4.62 6.20 -8.68
C THR A 134 5.60 5.08 -8.36
N GLN A 135 6.05 4.35 -9.38
CA GLN A 135 7.10 3.36 -9.25
C GLN A 135 8.39 3.86 -9.89
N VAL A 136 9.46 3.91 -9.11
CA VAL A 136 10.83 4.06 -9.62
C VAL A 136 11.46 2.68 -9.72
N HIS A 137 11.91 2.31 -10.92
CA HIS A 137 12.58 1.03 -11.17
C HIS A 137 13.96 1.25 -11.80
N ASP A 138 15.01 0.75 -11.15
CA ASP A 138 16.38 1.04 -11.56
C ASP A 138 16.75 0.53 -12.96
N SER A 139 16.09 -0.53 -13.44
CA SER A 139 16.34 -1.16 -14.74
C SER A 139 17.81 -1.50 -14.99
N GLY A 140 18.59 -1.70 -13.91
CA GLY A 140 20.03 -1.96 -13.95
C GLY A 140 20.93 -0.74 -14.13
N TRP A 141 20.38 0.48 -14.28
CA TRP A 141 21.19 1.70 -14.35
C TRP A 141 21.55 2.20 -12.95
N LYS A 142 22.73 2.82 -12.83
CA LYS A 142 23.22 3.35 -11.55
C LYS A 142 22.83 4.81 -11.36
N PHE A 143 22.40 5.13 -10.14
CA PHE A 143 22.14 6.50 -9.67
C PHE A 143 22.36 6.56 -8.15
N THR A 144 22.63 7.76 -7.65
CA THR A 144 22.98 8.02 -6.24
C THR A 144 21.99 8.93 -5.54
N ALA A 145 21.12 9.61 -6.29
CA ALA A 145 20.09 10.46 -5.71
C ALA A 145 18.79 10.46 -6.51
N ILE A 146 17.68 10.68 -5.79
CA ILE A 146 16.35 10.92 -6.32
C ILE A 146 15.85 12.26 -5.77
N ASN A 147 15.28 13.10 -6.63
CA ASN A 147 14.51 14.27 -6.23
C ASN A 147 13.02 13.94 -6.41
N LEU A 148 12.28 13.89 -5.30
CA LEU A 148 10.83 13.67 -5.27
C LEU A 148 10.11 14.95 -5.73
N PRO A 149 8.92 14.83 -6.34
CA PRO A 149 8.18 16.00 -6.81
C PRO A 149 7.61 16.78 -5.62
N ASP A 150 7.65 18.12 -5.70
CA ASP A 150 7.11 19.00 -4.65
C ASP A 150 5.57 19.05 -4.62
N ALA A 151 4.91 18.45 -5.62
CA ALA A 151 3.46 18.35 -5.73
C ALA A 151 3.03 16.96 -6.20
N ALA A 152 2.05 16.41 -5.51
CA ALA A 152 1.37 15.16 -5.87
C ALA A 152 -0.08 15.16 -5.30
N PRO A 153 -0.95 14.25 -5.76
CA PRO A 153 -2.28 14.08 -5.15
C PRO A 153 -2.20 13.76 -3.65
N GLN A 154 -3.27 14.06 -2.90
CA GLN A 154 -3.38 13.64 -1.50
C GLN A 154 -3.20 12.13 -1.38
N GLY A 155 -2.33 11.71 -0.46
CA GLY A 155 -2.07 10.30 -0.21
C GLY A 155 -1.31 9.61 -1.35
N ALA A 156 -0.70 10.35 -2.28
CA ALA A 156 0.11 9.75 -3.33
C ALA A 156 1.23 8.89 -2.73
N GLN A 157 1.47 7.75 -3.34
CA GLN A 157 2.37 6.71 -2.88
C GLN A 157 3.48 6.51 -3.91
N LEU A 158 4.72 6.50 -3.43
CA LEU A 158 5.89 6.29 -4.25
C LEU A 158 6.72 5.14 -3.71
N ALA A 159 7.13 4.23 -4.58
CA ALA A 159 8.09 3.18 -4.25
C ALA A 159 9.34 3.30 -5.11
N VAL A 160 10.49 3.16 -4.47
CA VAL A 160 11.79 3.00 -5.10
C VAL A 160 12.18 1.54 -5.00
N THR A 161 12.13 0.83 -6.12
CA THR A 161 12.70 -0.52 -6.22
C THR A 161 14.11 -0.42 -6.77
N SER A 162 15.06 -0.61 -5.86
CA SER A 162 16.49 -0.50 -6.14
C SER A 162 17.19 -1.79 -5.77
N ARG A 163 17.96 -2.33 -6.72
CA ARG A 163 18.98 -3.36 -6.48
C ARG A 163 20.38 -2.74 -6.45
N GLN A 164 20.46 -1.42 -6.30
CA GLN A 164 21.72 -0.69 -6.25
C GLN A 164 22.52 -1.16 -5.03
N SER A 165 23.82 -1.34 -5.22
CA SER A 165 24.75 -1.68 -4.14
C SER A 165 25.14 -0.49 -3.28
N ASN A 166 24.65 0.71 -3.61
CA ASN A 166 24.89 1.95 -2.89
C ASN A 166 23.58 2.50 -2.30
N ASP A 167 23.72 3.26 -1.23
CA ASP A 167 22.65 4.09 -0.71
C ASP A 167 22.22 5.13 -1.76
N ILE A 168 20.94 5.45 -1.76
CA ILE A 168 20.33 6.49 -2.60
C ILE A 168 19.87 7.62 -1.68
N LEU A 169 20.34 8.83 -1.95
CA LEU A 169 19.82 10.04 -1.30
C LEU A 169 18.45 10.38 -1.88
N VAL A 170 17.43 10.50 -1.05
CA VAL A 170 16.07 10.86 -1.48
C VAL A 170 15.74 12.25 -0.95
N ARG A 171 15.51 13.21 -1.84
CA ARG A 171 15.27 14.61 -1.50
C ARG A 171 13.79 14.97 -1.70
N SER A 172 13.21 15.64 -0.72
CA SER A 172 11.83 16.16 -0.71
C SER A 172 11.87 17.59 -0.17
N GLY A 173 11.82 18.60 -1.04
CA GLY A 173 12.09 19.98 -0.63
C GLY A 173 13.44 20.13 0.08
N SER A 174 13.43 20.61 1.33
CA SER A 174 14.61 20.72 2.18
C SER A 174 14.98 19.43 2.93
N SER A 175 14.11 18.42 2.90
CA SER A 175 14.31 17.14 3.59
C SER A 175 15.19 16.22 2.76
N VAL A 176 16.17 15.59 3.41
CA VAL A 176 17.02 14.55 2.81
C VAL A 176 16.88 13.27 3.62
N MET A 177 16.52 12.20 2.92
CA MET A 177 16.35 10.84 3.44
C MET A 177 17.35 9.91 2.77
N VAL A 178 17.55 8.72 3.35
CA VAL A 178 18.38 7.68 2.77
C VAL A 178 17.52 6.47 2.47
N CYS A 179 17.57 6.02 1.22
CA CYS A 179 17.14 4.68 0.86
C CYS A 179 18.37 3.77 0.84
N ALA A 180 18.45 2.83 1.77
CA ALA A 180 19.64 2.03 1.98
C ALA A 180 19.93 1.10 0.79
N ALA A 181 21.21 0.78 0.59
CA ALA A 181 21.66 -0.14 -0.45
C ALA A 181 20.89 -1.46 -0.43
N ALA A 182 20.50 -1.94 -1.62
CA ALA A 182 19.75 -3.16 -1.84
C ALA A 182 18.42 -3.26 -1.08
N GLN A 183 17.81 -2.13 -0.71
CA GLN A 183 16.47 -2.08 -0.11
C GLN A 183 15.46 -1.42 -1.06
N ALA A 184 14.20 -1.82 -0.89
CA ALA A 184 13.08 -1.03 -1.36
C ALA A 184 12.76 0.03 -0.31
N CYS A 185 12.30 1.18 -0.77
CA CYS A 185 11.84 2.25 0.11
C CYS A 185 10.55 2.80 -0.44
N ALA A 186 9.64 3.17 0.46
CA ALA A 186 8.37 3.72 0.07
C ALA A 186 8.04 5.00 0.84
N TYR A 187 7.28 5.85 0.18
CA TYR A 187 6.97 7.19 0.65
C TYR A 187 5.50 7.49 0.40
N VAL A 188 4.93 8.30 1.27
CA VAL A 188 3.56 8.81 1.14
C VAL A 188 3.58 10.33 1.20
N PHE A 189 2.87 10.97 0.28
CA PHE A 189 2.78 12.42 0.19
C PHE A 189 1.74 12.95 1.18
N ASP A 190 2.19 13.83 2.07
CA ASP A 190 1.34 14.59 2.97
C ASP A 190 0.96 15.92 2.33
N PHE A 191 -0.24 15.96 1.73
CA PHE A 191 -0.73 17.12 0.99
C PHE A 191 -0.76 18.43 1.81
N PRO A 192 -1.23 18.44 3.08
CA PRO A 192 -1.15 19.62 3.95
C PRO A 192 0.24 20.24 4.10
N THR A 193 1.32 19.43 4.16
CA THR A 193 2.69 19.94 4.35
C THR A 193 3.50 20.00 3.06
N GLY A 194 3.03 19.36 1.99
CA GLY A 194 3.76 19.23 0.73
C GLY A 194 5.04 18.39 0.85
N GLN A 195 5.10 17.50 1.84
CA GLN A 195 6.29 16.68 2.10
C GLN A 195 6.01 15.20 1.87
N TRP A 196 7.05 14.49 1.42
CA TRP A 196 7.05 13.04 1.36
C TRP A 196 7.58 12.45 2.67
N HIS A 197 6.83 11.53 3.25
CA HIS A 197 7.23 10.84 4.46
C HIS A 197 7.57 9.38 4.17
N PRO A 198 8.70 8.86 4.68
CA PRO A 198 9.03 7.46 4.51
C PRO A 198 8.03 6.60 5.29
N ARG A 199 7.65 5.47 4.71
CA ARG A 199 6.75 4.50 5.33
C ARG A 199 7.26 3.09 5.09
N SER A 200 7.07 2.25 6.11
CA SER A 200 7.48 0.85 6.08
C SER A 200 6.49 -0.04 6.81
N GLY A 201 6.18 -1.17 6.20
CA GLY A 201 5.41 -2.32 6.67
C GLY A 201 4.46 -2.14 7.85
N VAL A 202 4.44 -3.20 8.67
CA VAL A 202 3.63 -3.32 9.86
C VAL A 202 4.55 -3.27 11.08
N VAL A 203 4.17 -2.52 12.11
CA VAL A 203 4.77 -2.58 13.43
C VAL A 203 3.73 -2.99 14.44
N GLU A 204 4.14 -3.80 15.41
CA GLU A 204 3.33 -4.14 16.57
C GLU A 204 3.84 -3.36 17.79
N ILE A 205 2.92 -2.77 18.54
CA ILE A 205 3.21 -2.04 19.77
C ILE A 205 2.27 -2.50 20.90
N SER A 206 2.74 -2.37 22.13
CA SER A 206 1.91 -2.45 23.32
C SER A 206 1.55 -1.05 23.80
N ALA A 207 0.34 -0.85 24.30
CA ALA A 207 -0.06 0.41 24.90
C ALA A 207 0.39 0.47 26.36
N SER A 208 1.09 1.52 26.76
CA SER A 208 1.44 1.79 28.17
C SER A 208 0.96 3.16 28.64
N GLN A 209 0.34 3.93 27.74
CA GLN A 209 -0.17 5.27 27.96
C GLN A 209 -1.48 5.43 27.20
N VAL A 210 -2.35 6.31 27.71
CA VAL A 210 -3.65 6.57 27.09
C VAL A 210 -3.47 7.12 25.67
N ASP A 211 -2.56 8.08 25.49
CA ASP A 211 -2.26 8.67 24.19
C ASP A 211 -1.30 7.76 23.40
N LEU A 212 -1.78 7.21 22.28
CA LEU A 212 -0.97 6.39 21.39
C LEU A 212 0.00 7.27 20.58
N PRO A 213 1.20 6.76 20.23
CA PRO A 213 2.19 7.52 19.50
C PRO A 213 1.76 7.78 18.04
N ALA A 214 2.29 8.83 17.41
CA ALA A 214 2.12 9.00 15.96
C ALA A 214 2.77 7.81 15.21
N PRO A 215 2.19 7.32 14.11
CA PRO A 215 2.76 6.20 13.35
C PRO A 215 4.14 6.53 12.78
N THR A 216 5.08 5.60 12.95
CA THR A 216 6.37 5.57 12.23
C THR A 216 6.34 4.65 11.02
N ASN A 217 5.40 3.70 11.03
CA ASN A 217 5.21 2.66 10.03
C ASN A 217 3.90 2.91 9.28
N ARG A 218 3.71 2.21 8.16
CA ARG A 218 2.47 2.34 7.39
C ARG A 218 1.27 1.77 8.14
N TRP A 219 1.51 0.73 8.94
CA TRP A 219 0.48 0.05 9.71
C TRP A 219 0.97 -0.20 11.13
N THR A 220 0.26 0.32 12.11
CA THR A 220 0.53 0.08 13.53
C THR A 220 -0.54 -0.82 14.10
N THR A 221 -0.14 -1.98 14.60
CA THR A 221 -1.00 -2.88 15.38
C THR A 221 -0.78 -2.64 16.85
N VAL A 222 -1.81 -2.23 17.57
CA VAL A 222 -1.81 -2.13 19.03
C VAL A 222 -2.39 -3.41 19.59
N MET A 223 -1.56 -4.14 20.33
CA MET A 223 -2.00 -5.34 21.04
C MET A 223 -2.44 -4.98 22.45
N VAL A 224 -3.70 -5.27 22.75
CA VAL A 224 -4.27 -5.23 24.09
C VAL A 224 -4.25 -6.66 24.63
N GLY A 225 -3.42 -6.94 25.64
CA GLY A 225 -3.31 -8.27 26.25
C GLY A 225 -4.49 -8.61 27.17
N SER A 226 -4.43 -9.73 27.90
CA SER A 226 -5.42 -10.04 28.94
C SER A 226 -5.17 -9.19 30.20
N PRO A 227 -6.17 -8.87 31.04
CA PRO A 227 -5.89 -8.14 32.29
C PRO A 227 -4.96 -8.88 33.26
N ALA A 228 -4.87 -10.21 33.14
CA ALA A 228 -3.99 -11.02 33.98
C ALA A 228 -2.52 -10.94 33.54
N ASP A 229 -2.28 -10.80 32.24
CA ASP A 229 -0.94 -10.80 31.64
C ASP A 229 -0.46 -9.39 31.23
N ASP A 230 -1.39 -8.44 31.12
CA ASP A 230 -1.18 -7.07 30.65
C ASP A 230 -1.77 -6.06 31.65
N LEU A 231 -0.97 -5.78 32.68
CA LEU A 231 -1.25 -4.79 33.72
C LEU A 231 -0.89 -3.35 33.30
N GLN A 232 -0.30 -3.16 32.12
CA GLN A 232 0.21 -1.87 31.67
C GLN A 232 -0.72 -1.18 30.68
N THR A 233 -1.50 -1.93 29.90
CA THR A 233 -2.46 -1.34 28.98
C THR A 233 -3.52 -0.54 29.74
N PRO A 234 -3.65 0.77 29.45
CA PRO A 234 -4.67 1.60 30.07
C PRO A 234 -6.06 1.19 29.61
N GLY A 235 -7.06 1.40 30.47
CA GLY A 235 -8.47 1.13 30.12
C GLY A 235 -9.03 2.07 29.05
N MET A 236 -8.31 3.12 28.67
CA MET A 236 -8.70 4.08 27.63
C MET A 236 -7.52 4.27 26.67
N LEU A 237 -7.80 4.28 25.38
CA LEU A 237 -6.83 4.46 24.30
C LEU A 237 -7.30 5.62 23.42
N ARG A 238 -6.44 6.62 23.23
CA ARG A 238 -6.64 7.73 22.31
C ARG A 238 -5.72 7.54 21.10
N LEU A 239 -6.29 7.52 19.90
CA LEU A 239 -5.50 7.54 18.67
C LEU A 239 -4.75 8.88 18.55
N PRO A 240 -3.54 8.90 17.97
CA PRO A 240 -2.73 10.10 17.91
C PRO A 240 -3.43 11.24 17.15
N ALA A 241 -3.14 12.49 17.51
CA ALA A 241 -3.68 13.66 16.80
C ALA A 241 -3.06 13.89 15.40
N SER A 242 -2.11 13.04 15.00
CA SER A 242 -1.42 13.12 13.72
C SER A 242 -1.09 11.74 13.15
N GLY A 243 -0.96 11.72 11.83
CA GLY A 243 -0.49 10.62 11.00
C GLY A 243 -0.14 11.15 9.61
N VAL A 244 0.30 10.29 8.72
CA VAL A 244 0.37 10.59 7.29
C VAL A 244 -0.80 9.89 6.60
N ASP A 245 -1.29 10.47 5.51
CA ASP A 245 -2.51 10.03 4.83
C ASP A 245 -2.52 8.52 4.54
N GLY A 246 -3.54 7.82 5.01
CA GLY A 246 -3.70 6.37 4.88
C GLY A 246 -2.83 5.54 5.84
N ASP A 247 -2.11 6.12 6.78
CA ASP A 247 -1.54 5.33 7.88
C ASP A 247 -2.66 4.59 8.59
N VAL A 248 -2.39 3.36 9.04
CA VAL A 248 -3.39 2.50 9.67
C VAL A 248 -3.07 2.29 11.14
N TYR A 249 -4.09 2.44 11.98
CA TYR A 249 -4.09 1.93 13.35
C TYR A 249 -5.06 0.76 13.46
N GLN A 250 -4.55 -0.37 13.92
CA GLN A 250 -5.35 -1.55 14.18
C GLN A 250 -5.23 -1.95 15.65
N VAL A 251 -6.33 -1.84 16.40
CA VAL A 251 -6.37 -2.25 17.81
C VAL A 251 -6.94 -3.66 17.90
N LYS A 252 -6.17 -4.58 18.47
CA LYS A 252 -6.55 -5.99 18.66
C LYS A 252 -6.56 -6.35 20.14
N ASN A 253 -7.60 -7.05 20.55
CA ASN A 253 -7.69 -7.69 21.85
C ASN A 253 -7.90 -9.20 21.64
N PRO A 254 -6.83 -9.97 21.38
CA PRO A 254 -6.95 -11.40 21.12
C PRO A 254 -7.50 -12.18 22.31
N SER A 255 -7.32 -11.68 23.54
CA SER A 255 -7.85 -12.33 24.74
C SER A 255 -9.36 -12.14 24.90
N GLY A 256 -9.91 -11.04 24.35
CA GLY A 256 -11.31 -10.65 24.53
C GLY A 256 -11.68 -10.18 25.94
N ASP A 257 -10.82 -10.44 26.93
CA ASP A 257 -11.13 -10.29 28.36
C ASP A 257 -10.62 -8.98 28.95
N HIS A 258 -9.94 -8.15 28.16
CA HIS A 258 -9.47 -6.83 28.59
C HIS A 258 -10.47 -5.71 28.31
N PHE A 259 -10.71 -4.89 29.33
CA PHE A 259 -11.63 -3.76 29.29
C PHE A 259 -10.88 -2.49 28.89
N ALA A 260 -10.49 -2.41 27.60
CA ALA A 260 -10.01 -1.19 26.98
C ALA A 260 -11.11 -0.56 26.11
N TYR A 261 -11.13 0.76 26.06
CA TYR A 261 -12.01 1.55 25.20
C TYR A 261 -11.19 2.46 24.30
N ILE A 262 -11.61 2.61 23.06
CA ILE A 262 -11.08 3.59 22.13
C ILE A 262 -11.88 4.88 22.30
N LEU A 263 -11.19 5.97 22.60
CA LEU A 263 -11.79 7.29 22.74
C LEU A 263 -12.17 7.85 21.36
N ALA A 264 -13.25 8.63 21.33
CA ALA A 264 -13.70 9.31 20.10
C ALA A 264 -12.74 10.44 19.65
N ASP A 265 -11.91 10.95 20.56
CA ASP A 265 -10.90 11.97 20.27
C ASP A 265 -10.04 11.58 19.05
N ASN A 266 -9.88 12.52 18.12
CA ASN A 266 -9.14 12.35 16.86
C ASN A 266 -9.74 11.32 15.88
N THR A 267 -10.92 10.76 16.14
CA THR A 267 -11.58 9.77 15.28
C THR A 267 -12.90 10.29 14.71
N ASP A 268 -13.51 9.55 13.79
CA ASP A 268 -14.88 9.76 13.31
C ASP A 268 -15.96 9.05 14.16
N LEU A 269 -15.58 8.44 15.29
CA LEU A 269 -16.51 7.77 16.19
C LEU A 269 -17.43 8.78 16.88
N GLY A 270 -18.71 8.42 17.04
CA GLY A 270 -19.68 9.23 17.79
C GLY A 270 -19.56 9.11 19.31
N GLU A 271 -18.96 8.02 19.79
CA GLU A 271 -18.78 7.71 21.21
C GLU A 271 -17.60 6.77 21.41
N VAL A 272 -17.27 6.47 22.68
CA VAL A 272 -16.18 5.52 23.00
C VAL A 272 -16.56 4.09 22.58
N VAL A 273 -15.63 3.35 22.00
CA VAL A 273 -15.86 1.99 21.48
C VAL A 273 -15.10 0.96 22.31
N PRO A 274 -15.75 -0.08 22.87
CA PRO A 274 -15.06 -1.15 23.59
C PRO A 274 -14.23 -2.03 22.64
N VAL A 275 -13.06 -2.49 23.09
CA VAL A 275 -12.21 -3.44 22.34
C VAL A 275 -12.58 -4.90 22.68
N SER A 276 -13.86 -5.21 22.88
CA SER A 276 -14.37 -6.44 23.51
C SER A 276 -14.34 -7.70 22.63
N SER A 277 -13.18 -8.02 22.03
CA SER A 277 -12.85 -9.17 21.12
C SER A 277 -12.89 -8.89 19.61
N GLY A 278 -13.19 -7.65 19.21
CA GLY A 278 -13.11 -7.21 17.81
C GLY A 278 -11.76 -6.60 17.46
N VAL A 279 -11.40 -6.69 16.18
CA VAL A 279 -10.35 -5.85 15.61
C VAL A 279 -10.97 -4.53 15.18
N ASN A 280 -10.50 -3.42 15.73
CA ASN A 280 -10.90 -2.09 15.31
C ASN A 280 -9.81 -1.53 14.40
N THR A 281 -10.17 -1.10 13.20
CA THR A 281 -9.19 -0.60 12.21
C THR A 281 -9.57 0.81 11.81
N PHE A 282 -8.57 1.69 11.80
CA PHE A 282 -8.71 3.08 11.45
C PHE A 282 -7.65 3.45 10.43
N TYR A 283 -7.98 4.32 9.48
CA TYR A 283 -7.01 4.94 8.59
C TYR A 283 -7.01 6.46 8.81
N PHE A 284 -5.85 7.09 8.69
CA PHE A 284 -5.74 8.54 8.85
C PHE A 284 -6.13 9.27 7.56
N ASP A 285 -7.11 10.16 7.61
CA ASP A 285 -7.41 11.11 6.53
C ASP A 285 -6.66 12.41 6.82
N ALA A 286 -5.57 12.69 6.07
CA ALA A 286 -4.74 13.86 6.33
C ALA A 286 -5.45 15.18 5.98
N GLY A 287 -6.38 15.14 5.01
CA GLY A 287 -7.18 16.30 4.63
C GLY A 287 -8.14 16.74 5.73
N ARG A 288 -8.72 15.77 6.45
CA ARG A 288 -9.62 16.02 7.60
C ARG A 288 -8.89 16.04 8.95
N ARG A 289 -7.67 15.51 9.01
CA ARG A 289 -6.84 15.31 10.21
C ARG A 289 -7.54 14.47 11.28
N ILE A 290 -8.23 13.42 10.86
CA ILE A 290 -8.93 12.48 11.74
C ILE A 290 -8.69 11.03 11.31
N TRP A 291 -8.82 10.12 12.27
CA TRP A 291 -8.82 8.68 12.06
C TRP A 291 -10.23 8.21 11.69
N MET A 292 -10.38 7.75 10.46
CA MET A 292 -11.63 7.21 9.94
C MET A 292 -11.74 5.74 10.32
N HIS A 293 -12.78 5.36 11.05
CA HIS A 293 -13.06 3.98 11.40
C HIS A 293 -13.48 3.21 10.15
N GLN A 294 -12.89 2.02 9.96
CA GLN A 294 -13.22 1.12 8.86
C GLN A 294 -14.16 0.02 9.39
N PRO A 295 -15.46 0.08 9.08
CA PRO A 295 -16.40 -0.95 9.49
C PRO A 295 -16.09 -2.25 8.76
N ARG A 296 -16.20 -3.38 9.47
CA ARG A 296 -16.22 -4.73 8.88
C ARG A 296 -17.60 -5.09 8.36
#